data_AF-A0A653D8F0-F1
#
_entry.id   AF-A0A653D8F0-F1
#
_cell.length_a   1.000
_cell.length_b   1.000
_cell.length_c   1.000
_cell.angle_alpha   90.00
_cell.angle_beta   90.00
_cell.angle_gamma   90.00
#
_symmetry.space_group_name_H-M   'P 1'
#
loop_
_entity.id
_entity.type
_entity.pdbx_description
1 polymer ?
#
loop_
_entity_poly.entity_id
_entity_poly.type
_entity_poly.pdbx_seq_one_letter_code
_entity_poly.pdbx_strand_id
1 'polypeptide(L)'
;MQEKSSDVGAPYPGCREAIRESYKRRGLAEDCIPVLLASLSDNTIKQYNASLQKWWTFCSEDNLDVFNSDNTTRPKRSREDSYLLITYKKPYHVASSQTLSRWIKKALQNSGIDISKFKGHSTRHAAVSAANRQGVSIETIRNAAGWTGKSDMFARFYNRPVLD
;
A
#
# COMPACT_ATOMS: atom_id res chain seq x y z
N MET A 1 4.88 -10.05 28.34
CA MET A 1 5.45 -8.84 27.73
C MET A 1 6.76 -9.26 27.09
N GLN A 2 6.80 -9.49 25.78
CA GLN A 2 8.05 -9.79 25.07
C GLN A 2 8.64 -8.45 24.60
N GLU A 3 9.88 -8.18 24.99
CA GLU A 3 10.65 -7.03 24.54
C GLU A 3 10.71 -7.03 23.00
N LYS A 4 10.14 -6.00 22.37
CA LYS A 4 10.30 -5.77 20.93
C LYS A 4 11.75 -5.39 20.69
N SER A 5 12.54 -6.28 20.09
CA SER A 5 13.85 -5.90 19.57
C SER A 5 13.66 -4.76 18.58
N SER A 6 14.17 -3.59 18.94
CA SER A 6 14.22 -2.44 18.07
C SER A 6 15.32 -2.72 17.05
N ASP A 7 14.96 -3.14 15.83
CA ASP A 7 15.88 -3.34 14.70
C ASP A 7 16.38 -2.01 14.10
N VAL A 8 16.50 -1.02 14.97
CA VAL A 8 16.90 0.34 14.64
C VAL A 8 18.36 0.30 14.18
N GLY A 9 18.56 0.58 12.89
CA GLY A 9 19.90 0.60 12.27
C GLY A 9 20.40 -0.74 11.73
N ALA A 10 19.62 -1.83 11.80
CA ALA A 10 20.00 -3.10 11.19
C ALA A 10 20.07 -3.00 9.64
N PRO A 11 20.98 -3.73 8.96
CA PRO A 11 21.00 -3.79 7.50
C PRO A 11 19.74 -4.48 6.96
N TYR A 12 19.32 -4.13 5.75
CA TYR A 12 18.14 -4.72 5.12
C TYR A 12 18.30 -6.24 4.96
N PRO A 13 17.47 -7.08 5.62
CA PRO A 13 17.64 -8.54 5.64
C PRO A 13 17.10 -9.23 4.38
N GLY A 14 16.56 -8.46 3.43
CA GLY A 14 15.89 -8.96 2.24
C GLY A 14 14.37 -9.07 2.42
N CYS A 15 13.65 -9.06 1.30
CA CYS A 15 12.20 -8.93 1.25
C CYS A 15 11.46 -10.04 2.00
N ARG A 16 11.86 -11.31 1.80
CA ARG A 16 11.21 -12.46 2.44
C ARG A 16 11.39 -12.45 3.96
N GLU A 17 12.57 -12.10 4.45
CA GLU A 17 12.84 -12.01 5.89
C GLU A 17 12.11 -10.82 6.53
N ALA A 18 12.07 -9.67 5.86
CA ALA A 18 11.28 -8.53 6.30
C ALA A 18 9.78 -8.88 6.43
N ILE A 19 9.22 -9.60 5.45
CA ILE A 19 7.82 -10.05 5.50
C ILE A 19 7.61 -11.08 6.62
N ARG A 20 8.55 -12.03 6.77
CA ARG A 20 8.53 -13.03 7.85
C ARG A 20 8.43 -12.36 9.22
N GLU A 21 9.34 -11.44 9.50
CA GLU A 21 9.42 -10.73 10.77
C GLU A 21 8.16 -9.88 11.02
N SER A 22 7.62 -9.26 9.97
CA SER A 22 6.34 -8.56 10.05
C SER A 22 5.19 -9.50 10.48
N TYR A 23 5.09 -10.71 9.93
CA TYR A 23 4.08 -11.68 10.36
C TYR A 23 4.25 -12.11 11.82
N LYS A 24 5.49 -12.35 12.27
CA LYS A 24 5.79 -12.68 13.68
C LYS A 24 5.32 -11.56 14.61
N ARG A 25 5.67 -10.30 14.30
CA ARG A 25 5.28 -9.12 15.10
C ARG A 25 3.77 -8.89 15.14
N ARG A 26 3.03 -9.39 14.14
CA ARG A 26 1.56 -9.36 14.09
C ARG A 26 0.91 -10.53 14.83
N GLY A 27 1.70 -11.43 15.42
CA GLY A 27 1.20 -12.55 16.23
C GLY A 27 0.68 -13.73 15.41
N LEU A 28 1.11 -13.89 14.16
CA LEU A 28 0.79 -15.08 13.39
C LEU A 28 1.53 -16.30 13.96
N ALA A 29 0.88 -17.45 13.93
CA ALA A 29 1.49 -18.71 14.36
C ALA A 29 2.68 -19.05 13.46
N GLU A 30 3.79 -19.47 14.07
CA GLU A 30 5.08 -19.71 13.40
C GLU A 30 5.00 -20.80 12.32
N ASP A 31 4.07 -21.75 12.45
CA ASP A 31 3.79 -22.80 11.47
C ASP A 31 3.04 -22.30 10.22
N CYS A 32 2.27 -21.23 10.35
CA CYS A 32 1.53 -20.60 9.25
C CYS A 32 2.44 -19.71 8.38
N ILE A 33 3.50 -19.16 8.96
CA ILE A 33 4.39 -18.20 8.30
C ILE A 33 5.07 -18.78 7.04
N PRO A 34 5.66 -20.00 7.05
CA PRO A 34 6.22 -20.61 5.85
C PRO A 34 5.21 -20.79 4.73
N VAL A 35 3.97 -21.18 5.07
CA VAL A 35 2.89 -21.38 4.10
C VAL A 35 2.51 -20.05 3.43
N LEU A 36 2.36 -18.99 4.23
CA LEU A 36 2.06 -17.66 3.71
C LEU A 36 3.20 -17.10 2.86
N LEU A 37 4.45 -17.28 3.29
CA LEU A 37 5.62 -16.89 2.49
C LEU A 37 5.70 -17.66 1.17
N ALA A 38 5.38 -18.95 1.17
CA ALA A 38 5.35 -19.78 -0.04
C ALA A 38 4.22 -19.39 -1.00
N SER A 39 3.12 -18.82 -0.49
CA SER A 39 2.02 -18.30 -1.32
C SER A 39 2.40 -17.06 -2.16
N LEU A 40 3.49 -16.38 -1.81
CA LEU A 40 3.97 -15.21 -2.54
C LEU A 40 4.86 -15.62 -3.71
N SER A 41 4.47 -15.26 -4.93
CA SER A 41 5.28 -15.52 -6.13
C SER A 41 6.62 -14.79 -6.10
N ASP A 42 7.64 -15.32 -6.76
CA ASP A 42 8.94 -14.65 -6.86
C ASP A 42 8.86 -13.29 -7.54
N ASN A 43 7.90 -13.12 -8.46
CA ASN A 43 7.66 -11.83 -9.08
C ASN A 43 7.12 -10.80 -8.08
N THR A 44 6.20 -11.22 -7.19
CA THR A 44 5.69 -10.40 -6.09
C THR A 44 6.81 -10.00 -5.13
N ILE A 45 7.68 -10.94 -4.75
CA ILE A 45 8.83 -10.67 -3.89
C ILE A 45 9.77 -9.64 -4.52
N LYS A 46 10.09 -9.79 -5.82
CA LYS A 46 10.92 -8.83 -6.57
C LYS A 46 10.30 -7.43 -6.61
N GLN A 47 8.99 -7.34 -6.86
CA GLN A 47 8.26 -6.06 -6.87
C GLN A 47 8.31 -5.36 -5.51
N TYR A 48 8.12 -6.10 -4.41
CA TYR A 48 8.15 -5.51 -3.07
C TYR A 48 9.56 -5.19 -2.59
N ASN A 49 10.57 -5.94 -3.03
CA ASN A 49 11.95 -5.78 -2.57
C ASN A 49 12.47 -4.35 -2.73
N ALA A 50 12.25 -3.73 -3.88
CA ALA A 50 12.76 -2.38 -4.15
C ALA A 50 12.16 -1.33 -3.20
N SER A 51 10.86 -1.44 -2.89
CA SER A 51 10.16 -0.51 -2.00
C SER A 51 10.54 -0.74 -0.55
N LEU A 52 10.61 -2.01 -0.11
CA LEU A 52 11.00 -2.36 1.25
C LEU A 52 12.45 -1.98 1.55
N GLN A 53 13.37 -2.19 0.60
CA GLN A 53 14.76 -1.76 0.75
C GLN A 53 14.86 -0.25 0.96
N LYS A 54 14.16 0.56 0.15
CA LYS A 54 14.14 2.03 0.30
C LYS A 54 13.56 2.46 1.64
N TRP A 55 12.48 1.81 2.07
CA TRP A 55 11.88 2.06 3.38
C TRP A 55 12.84 1.73 4.52
N TRP A 56 13.55 0.61 4.40
CA TRP A 56 14.55 0.19 5.38
C TRP A 56 15.69 1.19 5.47
N THR A 57 16.26 1.60 4.33
CA THR A 57 17.31 2.64 4.29
C THR A 57 16.85 3.93 4.95
N PHE A 58 15.65 4.40 4.60
CA PHE A 58 15.05 5.59 5.23
C PHE A 58 14.94 5.46 6.75
N CYS A 59 14.45 4.32 7.24
CA CYS A 59 14.32 4.09 8.67
C CYS A 59 15.67 3.98 9.38
N SER A 60 16.65 3.30 8.78
CA SER A 60 17.99 3.16 9.35
C SER A 60 18.73 4.49 9.41
N GLU A 61 18.61 5.34 8.38
CA GLU A 61 19.22 6.67 8.35
C GLU A 61 18.64 7.62 9.40
N ASP A 62 17.34 7.51 9.69
CA ASP A 62 16.64 8.36 10.66
C ASP A 62 16.50 7.70 12.07
N ASN A 63 17.11 6.53 12.31
CA ASN A 63 17.05 5.77 13.57
C ASN A 63 15.60 5.43 14.01
N LEU A 64 14.80 4.92 13.07
CA LEU A 64 13.37 4.64 13.22
C LEU A 64 13.05 3.13 13.20
N ASP A 65 11.91 2.74 13.78
CA ASP A 65 11.42 1.35 13.80
C ASP A 65 10.77 0.98 12.45
N VAL A 66 11.46 0.16 11.65
CA VAL A 66 11.03 -0.26 10.31
C VAL A 66 9.64 -0.91 10.30
N PHE A 67 9.23 -1.56 11.39
CA PHE A 67 7.98 -2.33 11.48
C PHE A 67 6.82 -1.54 12.10
N ASN A 68 7.07 -0.30 12.55
CA ASN A 68 6.06 0.57 13.13
C ASN A 68 5.98 1.89 12.36
N SER A 69 5.23 1.89 11.26
CA SER A 69 5.12 3.05 10.36
C SER A 69 4.57 4.31 11.03
N ASP A 70 3.70 4.15 12.03
CA ASP A 70 3.15 5.28 12.77
C ASP A 70 4.20 5.93 13.64
N ASN A 71 4.93 5.16 14.46
CA ASN A 71 6.02 5.73 15.25
C ASN A 71 7.17 6.26 14.40
N THR A 72 7.41 5.66 13.23
CA THR A 72 8.47 6.05 12.31
C THR A 72 8.20 7.40 11.64
N THR A 73 6.99 7.62 11.15
CA THR A 73 6.67 8.90 10.49
C THR A 73 6.16 9.97 11.45
N ARG A 74 5.72 9.62 12.67
CA ARG A 74 5.22 10.57 13.68
C ARG A 74 6.18 11.71 14.01
N PRO A 75 7.50 11.52 14.20
CA PRO A 75 8.45 12.62 14.41
C PRO A 75 8.52 13.60 13.23
N LYS A 76 8.09 13.19 12.04
CA LYS A 76 8.07 14.01 10.82
C LYS A 76 6.70 14.66 10.55
N ARG A 77 5.67 14.36 11.35
CA ARG A 77 4.32 14.96 11.28
C ARG A 77 4.25 16.15 12.26
N SER A 78 3.46 17.18 11.96
CA SER A 78 3.13 18.21 12.96
C SER A 78 2.38 17.57 14.14
N ARG A 79 2.53 18.11 15.36
CA ARG A 79 1.80 17.62 16.55
C ARG A 79 0.28 17.69 16.39
N GLU A 80 -0.21 18.56 15.50
CA GLU A 80 -1.63 18.80 15.26
C GLU A 80 -2.18 17.98 14.07
N ASP A 81 -1.28 17.38 13.25
CA ASP A 81 -1.68 16.65 12.06
C ASP A 81 -1.96 15.18 12.36
N SER A 82 -3.22 14.77 12.22
CA SER A 82 -3.64 13.35 12.38
C SER A 82 -3.52 12.53 11.08
N TYR A 83 -2.96 13.10 10.01
CA TYR A 83 -2.88 12.44 8.70
C TYR A 83 -1.67 11.49 8.60
N LEU A 84 -1.91 10.30 8.05
CA LEU A 84 -0.89 9.27 7.82
C LEU A 84 0.09 9.66 6.69
N LEU A 85 -0.42 10.28 5.62
CA LEU A 85 0.35 10.56 4.41
C LEU A 85 0.98 11.96 4.45
N ILE A 86 2.30 12.01 4.35
CA ILE A 86 3.11 13.24 4.30
C ILE A 86 3.92 13.32 3.00
N THR A 87 4.30 14.52 2.59
CA THR A 87 5.24 14.74 1.49
C THR A 87 6.59 14.09 1.79
N TYR A 88 7.34 13.70 0.76
CA TYR A 88 8.65 13.03 0.91
C TYR A 88 9.86 13.99 0.83
N LYS A 89 9.63 15.27 0.49
CA LYS A 89 10.67 16.31 0.49
C LYS A 89 10.55 17.15 1.76
N LYS A 90 11.70 17.48 2.37
CA LYS A 90 11.78 18.43 3.49
C LYS A 90 11.46 19.86 3.01
N PRO A 91 10.84 20.72 3.84
CA PRO A 91 10.11 20.37 5.07
C PRO A 91 8.91 19.45 4.77
N TYR A 92 8.69 18.47 5.65
CA TYR A 92 7.60 17.50 5.48
C TYR A 92 6.26 18.12 5.87
N HIS A 93 5.22 17.89 5.06
CA HIS A 93 3.86 18.41 5.27
C HIS A 93 2.82 17.35 4.97
N VAL A 94 1.59 17.52 5.45
CA VAL A 94 0.46 16.66 5.05
C VAL A 94 0.33 16.64 3.53
N ALA A 95 0.24 15.44 2.96
CA ALA A 95 0.03 15.28 1.53
C ALA A 95 -1.42 15.66 1.17
N SER A 96 -1.59 16.75 0.42
CA SER A 96 -2.92 17.12 -0.09
C SER A 96 -3.46 16.13 -1.10
N SER A 97 -4.78 16.13 -1.32
CA SER A 97 -5.45 15.32 -2.36
C SER A 97 -4.83 15.52 -3.74
N GLN A 98 -4.39 16.75 -4.07
CA GLN A 98 -3.73 17.05 -5.34
C GLN A 98 -2.36 16.37 -5.44
N THR A 99 -1.58 16.35 -4.34
CA THR A 99 -0.29 15.66 -4.28
C THR A 99 -0.46 14.16 -4.47
N LEU A 100 -1.41 13.55 -3.76
CA LEU A 100 -1.72 12.12 -3.91
C LEU A 100 -2.17 11.79 -5.35
N SER A 101 -3.03 12.61 -5.95
CA SER A 101 -3.46 12.45 -7.34
C SER A 101 -2.29 12.53 -8.34
N ARG A 102 -1.29 13.39 -8.09
CA ARG A 102 -0.06 13.47 -8.90
C ARG A 102 0.79 12.21 -8.74
N TRP A 103 0.96 11.69 -7.52
CA TRP A 103 1.72 10.45 -7.30
C TRP A 103 1.10 9.25 -8.00
N ILE A 104 -0.23 9.09 -7.92
CA ILE A 104 -0.93 8.01 -8.63
C ILE A 104 -0.74 8.16 -10.14
N LYS A 105 -0.94 9.37 -10.70
CA LYS A 105 -0.69 9.62 -12.13
C LYS A 105 0.74 9.29 -12.53
N LYS A 106 1.73 9.65 -11.70
CA LYS A 106 3.14 9.35 -11.99
C LYS A 106 3.41 7.85 -11.93
N ALA A 107 2.81 7.12 -10.99
CA ALA A 107 2.91 5.67 -10.92
C ALA A 107 2.32 5.00 -12.18
N LEU A 108 1.14 5.46 -12.65
CA LEU A 108 0.55 5.00 -13.91
C LEU A 108 1.50 5.25 -15.09
N GLN A 109 2.03 6.47 -15.21
CA GLN A 109 2.96 6.83 -16.27
C GLN A 109 4.23 5.96 -16.27
N ASN A 110 4.83 5.77 -15.09
CA ASN A 110 6.03 4.94 -14.93
C ASN A 110 5.75 3.45 -15.24
N SER A 111 4.48 3.03 -15.18
CA SER A 111 4.04 1.69 -15.56
C SER A 111 3.67 1.58 -17.05
N GLY A 112 3.98 2.61 -17.86
CA GLY A 112 3.67 2.63 -19.29
C GLY A 112 2.20 2.91 -19.64
N ILE A 113 1.39 3.34 -18.67
CA ILE A 113 -0.03 3.63 -18.90
C ILE A 113 -0.18 5.07 -19.40
N ASP A 114 -0.93 5.25 -20.49
CA ASP A 114 -1.22 6.58 -21.03
C ASP A 114 -2.06 7.41 -20.06
N ILE A 115 -1.40 8.38 -19.42
CA ILE A 115 -2.03 9.28 -18.46
C ILE A 115 -2.89 10.36 -19.11
N SER A 116 -2.91 10.48 -20.45
CA SER A 116 -3.86 11.35 -21.15
C SER A 116 -5.29 10.80 -20.97
N LYS A 117 -5.42 9.48 -21.10
CA LYS A 117 -6.65 8.69 -20.97
C LYS A 117 -6.95 8.27 -19.53
N PHE A 118 -5.95 7.82 -18.78
CA PHE A 118 -6.12 7.28 -17.44
C PHE A 118 -5.60 8.22 -16.35
N LYS A 119 -6.40 8.47 -15.32
CA LYS A 119 -6.08 9.43 -14.23
C LYS A 119 -6.15 8.71 -12.88
N GLY A 120 -5.94 9.45 -11.78
CA GLY A 120 -5.97 8.87 -10.43
C GLY A 120 -7.25 8.08 -10.10
N HIS A 121 -8.41 8.54 -10.57
CA HIS A 121 -9.68 7.80 -10.38
C HIS A 121 -9.73 6.48 -11.17
N SER A 122 -9.01 6.35 -12.28
CA SER A 122 -8.99 5.14 -13.10
C SER A 122 -8.50 3.91 -12.33
N THR A 123 -7.62 4.08 -11.33
CA THR A 123 -7.18 3.00 -10.43
C THR A 123 -8.35 2.37 -9.68
N ARG A 124 -9.24 3.21 -9.13
CA ARG A 124 -10.46 2.74 -8.45
C ARG A 124 -11.40 2.05 -9.42
N HIS A 125 -11.54 2.57 -10.65
CA HIS A 125 -12.34 1.92 -11.68
C HIS A 125 -11.82 0.51 -12.00
N ALA A 126 -10.52 0.38 -12.26
CA ALA A 126 -9.89 -0.90 -12.57
C ALA A 126 -10.03 -1.92 -11.43
N ALA A 127 -9.85 -1.49 -10.17
CA ALA A 127 -9.98 -2.35 -8.99
C ALA A 127 -11.41 -2.89 -8.85
N VAL A 128 -12.42 -2.02 -8.98
CA VAL A 128 -13.83 -2.39 -8.91
C VAL A 128 -14.22 -3.35 -10.04
N SER A 129 -13.80 -3.07 -11.28
CA SER A 129 -14.06 -3.96 -12.41
C SER A 129 -13.35 -5.31 -12.25
N ALA A 130 -12.14 -5.34 -11.70
CA ALA A 130 -11.43 -6.57 -11.41
C ALA A 130 -12.13 -7.41 -10.34
N ALA A 131 -12.59 -6.81 -9.25
CA ALA A 131 -13.35 -7.50 -8.20
C ALA A 131 -14.63 -8.14 -8.76
N ASN A 132 -15.35 -7.44 -9.62
CA ASN A 132 -16.54 -7.98 -10.28
C ASN A 132 -16.21 -9.17 -11.19
N ARG A 133 -15.13 -9.08 -11.98
CA ARG A 133 -14.66 -10.20 -12.83
C ARG A 133 -14.27 -11.44 -12.01
N GLN A 134 -13.81 -11.24 -10.78
CA GLN A 134 -13.50 -12.31 -9.83
C GLN A 134 -14.73 -12.82 -9.05
N GLY A 135 -15.95 -12.38 -9.42
CA GLY A 135 -17.19 -12.88 -8.82
C GLY A 135 -17.53 -12.30 -7.44
N VAL A 136 -16.83 -11.25 -6.99
CA VAL A 136 -17.18 -10.58 -5.72
C VAL A 136 -18.55 -9.94 -5.85
N SER A 137 -19.43 -10.13 -4.85
CA SER A 137 -20.79 -9.61 -4.91
C SER A 137 -20.81 -8.08 -5.04
N ILE A 138 -21.77 -7.56 -5.81
CA ILE A 138 -21.92 -6.12 -6.04
C ILE A 138 -22.11 -5.36 -4.71
N GLU A 139 -22.81 -5.96 -3.75
CA GLU A 139 -22.98 -5.40 -2.41
C GLU A 139 -21.65 -5.23 -1.69
N THR A 140 -20.78 -6.26 -1.70
CA THR A 140 -19.44 -6.20 -1.11
C THR A 140 -18.59 -5.14 -1.79
N ILE A 141 -18.63 -5.07 -3.13
CA ILE A 141 -17.92 -4.05 -3.92
C ILE A 141 -18.40 -2.64 -3.55
N ARG A 142 -19.72 -2.43 -3.43
CA ARG A 142 -20.30 -1.14 -3.02
C ARG A 142 -19.82 -0.74 -1.64
N ASN A 143 -19.91 -1.64 -0.67
CA ASN A 143 -19.48 -1.39 0.70
C ASN A 143 -17.98 -1.04 0.75
N ALA A 144 -17.13 -1.82 0.08
CA ALA A 144 -15.69 -1.58 0.02
C ALA A 144 -15.32 -0.28 -0.71
N ALA A 145 -16.09 0.11 -1.73
CA ALA A 145 -15.92 1.38 -2.43
C ALA A 145 -16.49 2.57 -1.63
N GLY A 146 -17.22 2.37 -0.53
CA GLY A 146 -17.92 3.44 0.16
C GLY A 146 -19.08 4.02 -0.64
N TRP A 147 -19.74 3.19 -1.45
CA TRP A 147 -21.01 3.53 -2.09
C TRP A 147 -22.18 3.08 -1.23
N THR A 148 -23.28 3.84 -1.28
CA THR A 148 -24.54 3.42 -0.66
C THR A 148 -25.09 2.18 -1.37
N GLY A 149 -25.82 1.33 -0.65
CA GLY A 149 -26.40 0.10 -1.22
C GLY A 149 -27.34 0.33 -2.41
N LYS A 150 -27.93 1.54 -2.50
CA LYS A 150 -28.81 1.99 -3.60
C LYS A 150 -28.06 2.65 -4.77
N SER A 151 -26.73 2.72 -4.72
CA SER A 151 -25.95 3.41 -5.75
C SER A 151 -25.93 2.64 -7.08
N ASP A 152 -26.41 3.30 -8.12
CA ASP A 152 -26.28 2.86 -9.51
C ASP A 152 -24.88 3.10 -10.10
N MET A 153 -23.97 3.77 -9.36
CA MET A 153 -22.67 4.15 -9.92
C MET A 153 -21.92 2.94 -10.50
N PHE A 154 -21.92 1.83 -9.77
CA PHE A 154 -21.28 0.59 -10.22
C PHE A 154 -21.81 0.13 -11.59
N ALA A 155 -23.14 0.00 -11.71
CA ALA A 155 -23.79 -0.46 -12.94
C ALA A 155 -23.55 0.50 -14.11
N ARG A 156 -23.62 1.82 -13.88
CA ARG A 156 -23.53 2.84 -14.94
C ARG A 156 -22.10 3.10 -15.42
N PHE A 157 -21.12 3.08 -14.52
CA PHE A 157 -19.77 3.59 -14.81
C PHE A 157 -18.65 2.56 -14.68
N TYR A 158 -18.91 1.40 -14.07
CA TYR A 158 -17.85 0.43 -13.71
C TYR A 158 -18.09 -0.98 -14.24
N ASN A 159 -19.35 -1.39 -14.45
CA ASN A 159 -19.71 -2.65 -15.11
C ASN A 159 -19.72 -2.50 -16.63
N ARG A 160 -18.57 -2.12 -17.21
CA ARG A 160 -18.42 -2.03 -18.67
C ARG A 160 -17.70 -3.29 -19.18
N PRO A 161 -18.18 -3.90 -20.28
CA PRO A 161 -17.47 -5.02 -20.91
C PRO A 161 -16.09 -4.54 -21.38
N VAL A 162 -15.10 -5.42 -21.26
CA VAL A 162 -13.79 -5.20 -21.89
C VAL A 162 -14.02 -5.41 -23.38
N LEU A 163 -13.80 -4.37 -24.18
CA LEU A 163 -13.75 -4.48 -25.62
C LEU A 163 -12.30 -4.81 -25.98
N ASP A 164 -12.11 -5.91 -26.69
CA ASP A 164 -10.82 -6.34 -27.24
C ASP A 164 -10.34 -5.41 -28.36
#